data_AF-A0A6L8A5V7-F1
#
_entry.id   AF-A0A6L8A5V7-F1
#
_cell.length_a   1.000
_cell.length_b   1.000
_cell.length_c   1.000
_cell.angle_alpha   90.00
_cell.angle_beta   90.00
_cell.angle_gamma   90.00
#
_symmetry.space_group_name_H-M   'P 1'
#
loop_
_entity.id
_entity.type
_entity.pdbx_description
1 polymer ?
#
loop_
_entity_poly.entity_id
_entity_poly.type
_entity_poly.pdbx_seq_one_letter_code
_entity_poly.pdbx_strand_id
1 'polypeptide(L)'
;MAPVLFRPALAFVLLLISPVPLAQPLLAQAALPPRPYGQFLRVKVNTGERSRLTVKKNWLGKRRLNPTVPILVLAGHADSQRMSGSGTNGYAVAVKGARPMQPGMTDETFWNLKTAQRIARLGRQRGLDIRFYDPGVRTIYNADDPRTNWSTGRRHVQAGGYALEIHYDAYGRDGYGSGVIPRVYGGQTVIDEHLAKEFGSFPYDFRGVLGAPKRGITMLEVGKLEGDLENKLRNPATRDRALNTLADRVVNTIAQALGVPEPFFQMPSLPTLPANTATASQQPSLPAQIPPPPAIERHPPAVTR
;
A
#
# COMPACT_ATOMS: atom_id res chain seq x y z
N MET A 1 38.31 -50.86 52.65
CA MET A 1 37.63 -52.15 52.94
C MET A 1 36.13 -51.88 52.96
N ALA A 2 35.30 -52.75 52.37
CA ALA A 2 33.84 -52.73 52.51
C ALA A 2 33.41 -53.55 53.75
N PRO A 3 32.14 -53.50 54.22
CA PRO A 3 31.01 -54.17 53.56
C PRO A 3 29.77 -53.26 53.32
N VAL A 4 28.88 -53.44 52.34
CA VAL A 4 27.91 -54.54 52.00
C VAL A 4 26.70 -54.66 52.95
N LEU A 5 25.52 -54.92 52.34
CA LEU A 5 24.17 -55.22 52.89
C LEU A 5 23.26 -53.98 53.09
N PHE A 6 21.98 -53.94 52.69
CA PHE A 6 21.18 -54.83 51.79
C PHE A 6 19.94 -54.10 51.19
N ARG A 7 18.96 -54.82 50.60
CA ARG A 7 17.60 -54.35 50.21
C ARG A 7 16.53 -55.00 51.12
N PRO A 8 15.31 -54.44 51.20
CA PRO A 8 14.21 -55.16 50.53
C PRO A 8 13.25 -54.26 49.73
N ALA A 9 12.42 -54.89 48.92
CA ALA A 9 11.36 -54.24 48.14
C ALA A 9 10.05 -54.12 48.95
N LEU A 10 9.21 -53.15 48.60
CA LEU A 10 7.77 -53.20 48.89
C LEU A 10 6.98 -52.90 47.61
N ALA A 11 5.81 -53.53 47.48
CA ALA A 11 5.04 -53.56 46.24
C ALA A 11 3.92 -52.51 46.19
N PHE A 12 3.48 -52.21 44.97
CA PHE A 12 2.11 -51.86 44.55
C PHE A 12 1.19 -51.08 45.52
N VAL A 13 0.85 -49.85 45.14
CA VAL A 13 -0.56 -49.46 44.89
C VAL A 13 -0.60 -48.56 43.64
N LEU A 14 -1.40 -48.93 42.63
CA LEU A 14 -1.82 -48.01 41.58
C LEU A 14 -2.91 -47.09 42.13
N LEU A 15 -2.77 -45.77 41.97
CA LEU A 15 -3.90 -44.85 42.11
C LEU A 15 -3.86 -43.80 41.01
N LEU A 16 -4.65 -44.05 39.96
CA LEU A 16 -4.83 -43.14 38.83
C LEU A 16 -5.67 -41.94 39.29
N ILE A 17 -5.01 -40.82 39.57
CA ILE A 17 -5.67 -39.53 39.74
C ILE A 17 -5.41 -38.69 38.49
N SER A 18 -6.35 -38.74 37.54
CA SER A 18 -6.31 -37.92 36.34
C SER A 18 -6.45 -36.43 36.69
N PRO A 19 -5.49 -35.56 36.33
CA PRO A 19 -5.70 -34.13 36.41
C PRO A 19 -6.66 -33.71 35.29
N VAL A 20 -7.92 -33.43 35.62
CA VAL A 20 -8.85 -32.77 34.71
C VAL A 20 -8.32 -31.35 34.45
N PRO A 21 -7.96 -30.97 33.21
CA PRO A 21 -7.59 -29.59 32.93
C PRO A 21 -8.85 -28.74 32.98
N LEU A 22 -8.94 -27.88 34.00
CA LEU A 22 -9.91 -26.78 34.02
C LEU A 22 -9.61 -25.82 32.86
N ALA A 23 -10.32 -26.02 31.75
CA ALA A 23 -10.28 -25.12 30.61
C ALA A 23 -10.80 -23.76 31.04
N GLN A 24 -9.88 -22.80 31.24
CA GLN A 24 -10.27 -21.40 31.40
C GLN A 24 -10.95 -20.93 30.11
N PRO A 25 -12.15 -20.33 30.18
CA PRO A 25 -12.75 -19.73 29.00
C PRO A 25 -11.86 -18.56 28.57
N LEU A 26 -11.24 -18.69 27.40
CA LEU A 26 -10.68 -17.57 26.67
C LEU A 26 -11.78 -16.52 26.54
N LEU A 27 -11.65 -15.40 27.27
CA LEU A 27 -12.49 -14.24 27.05
C LEU A 27 -12.27 -13.80 25.61
N ALA A 28 -13.25 -14.12 24.76
CA ALA A 28 -13.25 -13.71 23.37
C ALA A 28 -13.16 -12.18 23.34
N GLN A 29 -11.98 -11.67 22.95
CA GLN A 29 -11.75 -10.25 22.83
C GLN A 29 -12.71 -9.75 21.76
N ALA A 30 -13.77 -9.06 22.18
CA ALA A 30 -14.88 -8.68 21.31
C ALA A 30 -14.31 -7.97 20.08
N ALA A 31 -14.44 -8.62 18.92
CA ALA A 31 -13.93 -8.08 17.68
C ALA A 31 -14.60 -6.73 17.46
N LEU A 32 -13.79 -5.67 17.38
CA LEU A 32 -14.31 -4.34 17.07
C LEU A 32 -15.17 -4.43 15.81
N PRO A 33 -16.36 -3.80 15.78
CA PRO A 33 -17.28 -3.96 14.67
C PRO A 33 -16.57 -3.60 13.35
N PRO A 34 -16.84 -4.35 12.26
CA PRO A 34 -16.26 -4.03 10.96
C PRO A 34 -16.62 -2.58 10.62
N ARG A 35 -15.59 -1.74 10.47
CA ARG A 35 -15.79 -0.32 10.19
C ARG A 35 -16.55 -0.15 8.87
N PRO A 36 -17.34 0.92 8.71
CA PRO A 36 -17.88 1.28 7.41
C PRO A 36 -16.78 1.30 6.35
N TYR A 37 -17.07 0.77 5.17
CA TYR A 37 -16.13 0.73 4.05
C TYR A 37 -15.56 2.13 3.78
N GLY A 38 -14.26 2.21 3.45
CA GLY A 38 -13.57 3.49 3.21
C GLY A 38 -13.27 4.35 4.45
N GLN A 39 -13.61 3.91 5.68
CA GLN A 39 -13.22 4.59 6.91
C GLN A 39 -12.01 3.92 7.59
N PHE A 40 -10.95 4.72 7.80
CA PHE A 40 -9.78 4.30 8.55
C PHE A 40 -9.55 5.16 9.80
N LEU A 41 -8.88 4.60 10.81
CA LEU A 41 -8.30 5.42 11.87
C LEU A 41 -7.24 6.35 11.27
N ARG A 42 -7.38 7.64 11.56
CA ARG A 42 -6.46 8.71 11.21
C ARG A 42 -5.74 9.21 12.47
N VAL A 43 -4.69 9.99 12.27
CA VAL A 43 -4.03 10.80 13.32
C VAL A 43 -3.71 12.17 12.73
N LYS A 44 -3.67 13.24 13.54
CA LYS A 44 -3.18 14.53 13.06
C LYS A 44 -1.71 14.37 12.64
N VAL A 45 -1.40 14.66 11.39
CA VAL A 45 -0.04 14.66 10.83
C VAL A 45 0.26 16.07 10.36
N ASN A 46 1.33 16.68 10.87
CA ASN A 46 1.87 17.89 10.29
C ASN A 46 2.87 17.51 9.19
N THR A 47 2.54 17.83 7.93
CA THR A 47 3.39 17.56 6.75
C THR A 47 4.55 18.55 6.58
N GLY A 48 4.71 19.49 7.51
CA GLY A 48 5.60 20.64 7.38
C GLY A 48 4.92 21.80 6.68
N GLU A 49 5.70 22.84 6.38
CA GLU A 49 5.22 23.99 5.61
C GLU A 49 4.90 23.60 4.16
N ARG A 50 3.97 24.35 3.56
CA ARG A 50 3.77 24.32 2.10
C ARG A 50 5.00 24.86 1.40
N SER A 51 5.25 24.40 0.18
CA SER A 51 6.41 24.77 -0.61
C SER A 51 6.58 26.29 -0.65
N ARG A 52 7.77 26.76 -0.27
CA ARG A 52 8.17 28.18 -0.38
C ARG A 52 8.10 28.72 -1.82
N LEU A 53 7.90 27.84 -2.81
CA LEU A 53 7.68 28.20 -4.21
C LEU A 53 6.20 28.38 -4.58
N THR A 54 5.26 28.21 -3.63
CA THR A 54 3.81 28.43 -3.85
C THR A 54 3.52 29.86 -4.32
N VAL A 55 4.28 30.85 -3.82
CA VAL A 55 4.17 32.26 -4.26
C VAL A 55 4.64 32.49 -5.70
N LYS A 56 5.27 31.49 -6.34
CA LYS A 56 5.74 31.52 -7.74
C LYS A 56 4.85 30.70 -8.68
N LYS A 57 3.68 30.24 -8.23
CA LYS A 57 2.75 29.46 -9.07
C LYS A 57 2.39 30.24 -10.36
N ASN A 58 2.71 29.65 -11.50
CA ASN A 58 2.62 30.29 -12.83
C ASN A 58 1.72 29.51 -13.81
N TRP A 59 0.71 28.80 -13.29
CA TRP A 59 -0.19 27.95 -14.06
C TRP A 59 -1.61 27.95 -13.49
N LEU A 60 -2.59 27.62 -14.34
CA LEU A 60 -4.00 27.47 -13.97
C LEU A 60 -4.59 26.17 -14.55
N GLY A 61 -4.94 25.23 -13.68
CA GLY A 61 -5.56 23.96 -14.03
C GLY A 61 -7.06 24.11 -14.32
N LYS A 62 -7.38 24.50 -15.55
CA LYS A 62 -8.78 24.71 -16.00
C LYS A 62 -9.41 23.49 -16.66
N ARG A 63 -8.61 22.51 -17.10
CA ARG A 63 -9.14 21.32 -17.81
C ARG A 63 -9.90 20.41 -16.85
N ARG A 64 -11.20 20.24 -17.09
CA ARG A 64 -12.03 19.26 -16.40
C ARG A 64 -11.78 17.87 -17.01
N LEU A 65 -11.76 16.86 -16.16
CA LEU A 65 -11.73 15.45 -16.56
C LEU A 65 -13.11 14.83 -16.30
N ASN A 66 -13.38 13.68 -16.91
CA ASN A 66 -14.59 12.91 -16.59
C ASN A 66 -14.53 12.44 -15.12
N PRO A 67 -15.63 12.49 -14.34
CA PRO A 67 -15.68 11.90 -13.00
C PRO A 67 -15.19 10.44 -12.91
N THR A 68 -15.32 9.65 -13.99
CA THR A 68 -14.82 8.27 -14.09
C THR A 68 -13.46 8.15 -14.78
N VAL A 69 -12.66 9.23 -14.84
CA VAL A 69 -11.33 9.19 -15.46
C VAL A 69 -10.43 8.14 -14.78
N PRO A 70 -9.76 7.26 -15.55
CA PRO A 70 -8.80 6.31 -14.96
C PRO A 70 -7.62 7.05 -14.33
N ILE A 71 -7.35 6.77 -13.06
CA ILE A 71 -6.26 7.37 -12.28
C ILE A 71 -5.15 6.33 -12.03
N LEU A 72 -3.92 6.70 -12.39
CA LEU A 72 -2.73 5.93 -12.10
C LEU A 72 -1.91 6.61 -11.00
N VAL A 73 -1.72 5.92 -9.89
CA VAL A 73 -0.83 6.36 -8.80
C VAL A 73 0.52 5.69 -8.97
N LEU A 74 1.56 6.50 -9.05
CA LEU A 74 2.97 6.10 -9.13
C LEU A 74 3.66 6.46 -7.81
N ALA A 75 4.72 5.72 -7.47
CA ALA A 75 5.58 6.05 -6.34
C ALA A 75 6.91 6.56 -6.89
N GLY A 76 7.27 7.81 -6.55
CA GLY A 76 8.54 8.41 -6.92
C GLY A 76 9.73 7.53 -6.53
N HIS A 77 10.73 7.47 -7.41
CA HIS A 77 11.96 6.70 -7.26
C HIS A 77 11.82 5.16 -7.19
N ALA A 78 10.62 4.61 -7.41
CA ALA A 78 10.35 3.17 -7.32
C ALA A 78 11.14 2.29 -8.32
N ASP A 79 11.71 2.88 -9.36
CA ASP A 79 12.55 2.28 -10.41
C ASP A 79 13.96 2.89 -10.51
N SER A 80 14.34 3.81 -9.62
CA SER A 80 15.61 4.57 -9.72
C SER A 80 16.59 4.37 -8.55
N GLN A 81 16.45 3.30 -7.77
CA GLN A 81 17.35 3.02 -6.64
C GLN A 81 18.77 2.74 -7.11
N ARG A 82 19.76 3.22 -6.34
CA ARG A 82 21.21 3.15 -6.64
C ARG A 82 21.62 3.95 -7.89
N MET A 83 20.80 4.93 -8.28
CA MET A 83 21.08 5.90 -9.34
C MET A 83 21.15 7.31 -8.76
N SER A 84 21.69 8.27 -9.52
CA SER A 84 21.53 9.69 -9.19
C SER A 84 20.03 10.03 -9.14
N GLY A 85 19.58 10.67 -8.05
CA GLY A 85 18.15 10.88 -7.81
C GLY A 85 17.38 9.61 -7.41
N SER A 86 17.92 8.81 -6.47
CA SER A 86 17.17 7.71 -5.80
C SER A 86 16.18 8.19 -4.71
N GLY A 87 16.00 9.50 -4.55
CA GLY A 87 15.27 10.11 -3.42
C GLY A 87 16.13 10.27 -2.16
N THR A 88 15.56 10.90 -1.13
CA THR A 88 16.23 11.16 0.16
C THR A 88 16.17 10.00 1.14
N ASN A 89 17.16 9.94 2.04
CA ASN A 89 17.14 9.02 3.19
C ASN A 89 16.29 9.56 4.37
N GLY A 90 15.78 10.79 4.30
CA GLY A 90 15.06 11.42 5.41
C GLY A 90 15.97 11.83 6.57
N TYR A 91 15.47 12.72 7.43
CA TYR A 91 16.24 13.29 8.53
C TYR A 91 16.64 12.23 9.58
N ALA A 92 15.77 11.25 9.83
CA ALA A 92 16.02 10.19 10.80
C ALA A 92 17.24 9.33 10.42
N VAL A 93 17.39 8.98 9.15
CA VAL A 93 18.55 8.18 8.69
C VAL A 93 19.76 9.07 8.49
N ALA A 94 19.61 10.18 7.74
CA ALA A 94 20.74 10.99 7.31
C ALA A 94 21.37 11.86 8.41
N VAL A 95 20.60 12.23 9.45
CA VAL A 95 21.07 13.12 10.53
C VAL A 95 21.01 12.44 11.90
N LYS A 96 19.97 11.65 12.21
CA LYS A 96 19.86 10.95 13.50
C LYS A 96 20.48 9.54 13.52
N GLY A 97 21.07 9.07 12.42
CA GLY A 97 21.72 7.74 12.34
C GLY A 97 20.77 6.54 12.48
N ALA A 98 19.46 6.74 12.28
CA ALA A 98 18.50 5.64 12.32
C ALA A 98 18.71 4.67 11.14
N ARG A 99 18.38 3.38 11.33
CA ARG A 99 18.44 2.40 10.24
C ARG A 99 17.39 2.73 9.15
N PRO A 100 17.68 2.54 7.85
CA PRO A 100 16.69 2.67 6.78
C PRO A 100 15.46 1.80 7.05
N MET A 101 14.27 2.25 6.61
CA MET A 101 13.03 1.48 6.73
C MET A 101 13.08 0.14 5.98
N GLN A 102 13.85 0.08 4.89
CA GLN A 102 14.16 -1.14 4.16
C GLN A 102 15.61 -1.08 3.66
N PRO A 103 16.47 -2.08 3.93
CA PRO A 103 17.84 -2.11 3.42
C PRO A 103 17.88 -2.05 1.89
N GLY A 104 18.81 -1.24 1.36
CA GLY A 104 19.01 -1.09 -0.09
C GLY A 104 17.97 -0.20 -0.81
N MET A 105 17.12 0.49 -0.06
CA MET A 105 16.10 1.44 -0.55
C MET A 105 16.19 2.74 0.25
N THR A 106 15.97 3.89 -0.39
CA THR A 106 15.86 5.18 0.31
C THR A 106 14.55 5.25 1.08
N ASP A 107 14.55 5.95 2.22
CA ASP A 107 13.34 6.12 3.05
C ASP A 107 12.23 6.85 2.25
N GLU A 108 12.59 7.80 1.38
CA GLU A 108 11.63 8.43 0.45
C GLU A 108 10.93 7.40 -0.43
N THR A 109 11.68 6.53 -1.11
CA THR A 109 11.10 5.50 -1.97
C THR A 109 10.19 4.56 -1.18
N PHE A 110 10.60 4.18 0.02
CA PHE A 110 9.79 3.35 0.90
C PHE A 110 8.46 4.02 1.25
N TRP A 111 8.48 5.30 1.63
CA TRP A 111 7.28 6.04 1.99
C TRP A 111 6.41 6.37 0.77
N ASN A 112 7.01 6.70 -0.39
CA ASN A 112 6.32 6.88 -1.67
C ASN A 112 5.50 5.63 -2.02
N LEU A 113 6.11 4.44 -1.96
CA LEU A 113 5.45 3.16 -2.19
C LEU A 113 4.27 2.94 -1.23
N LYS A 114 4.47 3.14 0.08
CA LYS A 114 3.41 2.92 1.08
C LYS A 114 2.25 3.91 0.94
N THR A 115 2.53 5.17 0.64
CA THR A 115 1.50 6.20 0.45
C THR A 115 0.73 5.99 -0.86
N ALA A 116 1.42 5.73 -1.98
CA ALA A 116 0.78 5.43 -3.26
C ALA A 116 -0.15 4.20 -3.19
N GLN A 117 0.31 3.12 -2.54
CA GLN A 117 -0.50 1.94 -2.24
C GLN A 117 -1.74 2.28 -1.39
N ARG A 118 -1.60 3.12 -0.36
CA ARG A 118 -2.70 3.52 0.52
C ARG A 118 -3.73 4.39 -0.20
N ILE A 119 -3.29 5.33 -1.05
CA ILE A 119 -4.14 6.17 -1.91
C ILE A 119 -4.97 5.29 -2.85
N ALA A 120 -4.32 4.41 -3.63
CA ALA A 120 -5.04 3.56 -4.59
C ALA A 120 -5.96 2.52 -3.91
N ARG A 121 -5.65 2.08 -2.68
CA ARG A 121 -6.56 1.24 -1.90
C ARG A 121 -7.77 2.04 -1.42
N LEU A 122 -7.57 3.26 -0.91
CA LEU A 122 -8.64 4.08 -0.37
C LEU A 122 -9.57 4.62 -1.46
N GLY A 123 -9.03 5.14 -2.56
CA GLY A 123 -9.84 5.67 -3.64
C GLY A 123 -10.72 4.61 -4.31
N ARG A 124 -10.24 3.37 -4.50
CA ARG A 124 -11.09 2.25 -4.95
C ARG A 124 -12.22 1.93 -3.97
N GLN A 125 -11.93 1.98 -2.66
CA GLN A 125 -12.95 1.81 -1.63
C GLN A 125 -13.98 2.96 -1.58
N ARG A 126 -13.73 4.06 -2.30
CA ARG A 126 -14.58 5.24 -2.44
C ARG A 126 -15.05 5.47 -3.88
N GLY A 127 -15.04 4.42 -4.72
CA GLY A 127 -15.60 4.43 -6.06
C GLY A 127 -14.78 5.12 -7.15
N LEU A 128 -13.55 5.58 -6.87
CA LEU A 128 -12.65 6.10 -7.92
C LEU A 128 -12.10 4.94 -8.77
N ASP A 129 -12.07 5.09 -10.10
CA ASP A 129 -11.24 4.25 -10.96
C ASP A 129 -9.77 4.64 -10.76
N ILE A 130 -9.14 4.01 -9.77
CA ILE A 130 -7.78 4.33 -9.35
C ILE A 130 -6.97 3.06 -9.10
N ARG A 131 -5.76 3.01 -9.65
CA ARG A 131 -4.85 1.88 -9.47
C ARG A 131 -3.44 2.36 -9.16
N PHE A 132 -2.73 1.57 -8.37
CA PHE A 132 -1.30 1.73 -8.12
C PHE A 132 -0.51 0.92 -9.14
N TYR A 133 0.65 1.43 -9.56
CA TYR A 133 1.62 0.68 -10.35
C TYR A 133 2.95 0.55 -9.59
N ASP A 134 3.46 -0.68 -9.56
CA ASP A 134 4.80 -0.99 -9.09
C ASP A 134 5.61 -1.53 -10.28
N PRO A 135 6.77 -0.93 -10.62
CA PRO A 135 7.70 -1.49 -11.61
C PRO A 135 8.18 -2.91 -11.30
N GLY A 136 8.09 -3.36 -10.04
CA GLY A 136 8.55 -4.67 -9.56
C GLY A 136 10.07 -4.80 -9.43
N VAL A 137 10.82 -4.10 -10.28
CA VAL A 137 12.27 -3.90 -10.21
C VAL A 137 12.59 -2.50 -9.67
N ARG A 138 13.67 -2.38 -8.89
CA ARG A 138 14.02 -1.12 -8.18
C ARG A 138 15.04 -0.26 -8.90
N THR A 139 15.62 -0.73 -10.00
CA THR A 139 16.63 -0.01 -10.79
C THR A 139 16.40 -0.29 -12.28
N ILE A 140 16.10 0.75 -13.06
CA ILE A 140 15.98 0.71 -14.52
C ILE A 140 16.76 1.89 -15.09
N TYR A 141 17.93 1.61 -15.69
CA TYR A 141 18.82 2.68 -16.18
C TYR A 141 18.28 3.44 -17.41
N ASN A 142 17.55 2.77 -18.29
CA ASN A 142 16.94 3.41 -19.45
C ASN A 142 15.59 4.03 -19.07
N ALA A 143 15.52 5.36 -19.05
CA ALA A 143 14.31 6.11 -18.68
C ALA A 143 13.10 5.84 -19.60
N ASP A 144 13.33 5.46 -20.86
CA ASP A 144 12.28 5.12 -21.83
C ASP A 144 12.01 3.59 -21.95
N ASP A 145 12.60 2.77 -21.07
CA ASP A 145 12.19 1.35 -20.91
C ASP A 145 10.69 1.30 -20.59
N PRO A 146 9.91 0.39 -21.21
CA PRO A 146 8.46 0.39 -21.08
C PRO A 146 7.97 0.16 -19.64
N ARG A 147 8.81 -0.37 -18.74
CA ARG A 147 8.51 -0.67 -17.33
C ARG A 147 8.81 0.49 -16.38
N THR A 148 9.37 1.61 -16.85
CA THR A 148 9.55 2.77 -15.94
C THR A 148 8.19 3.36 -15.54
N ASN A 149 8.15 3.97 -14.36
CA ASN A 149 7.05 4.80 -13.91
C ASN A 149 6.68 5.83 -14.97
N TRP A 150 7.69 6.49 -15.54
CA TRP A 150 7.54 7.56 -16.52
C TRP A 150 7.00 7.05 -17.86
N SER A 151 7.46 5.90 -18.36
CA SER A 151 6.91 5.26 -19.56
C SER A 151 5.47 4.79 -19.36
N THR A 152 5.18 4.17 -18.22
CA THR A 152 3.84 3.66 -17.90
C THR A 152 2.84 4.80 -17.66
N GLY A 153 3.26 5.85 -16.95
CA GLY A 153 2.50 7.08 -16.75
C GLY A 153 2.24 7.83 -18.07
N ARG A 154 3.25 7.96 -18.95
CA ARG A 154 3.09 8.54 -20.30
C ARG A 154 2.00 7.82 -21.09
N ARG A 155 2.07 6.48 -21.18
CA ARG A 155 1.07 5.67 -21.91
C ARG A 155 -0.34 5.80 -21.31
N HIS A 156 -0.45 5.77 -19.98
CA HIS A 156 -1.73 5.94 -19.28
C HIS A 156 -2.37 7.31 -19.56
N VAL A 157 -1.56 8.37 -19.57
CA VAL A 157 -2.01 9.73 -19.87
C VAL A 157 -2.35 9.91 -21.36
N GLN A 158 -1.60 9.27 -22.26
CA GLN A 158 -1.92 9.24 -23.69
C GLN A 158 -3.25 8.51 -23.99
N ALA A 159 -3.59 7.51 -23.18
CA ALA A 159 -4.90 6.84 -23.21
C ALA A 159 -6.04 7.65 -22.54
N GLY A 160 -5.82 8.93 -22.22
CA GLY A 160 -6.83 9.82 -21.63
C GLY A 160 -6.88 9.85 -20.09
N GLY A 161 -6.05 9.05 -19.41
CA GLY A 161 -6.03 8.97 -17.96
C GLY A 161 -5.33 10.15 -17.25
N TYR A 162 -5.46 10.17 -15.92
CA TYR A 162 -4.70 11.05 -15.03
C TYR A 162 -3.62 10.24 -14.30
N ALA A 163 -2.38 10.74 -14.25
CA ALA A 163 -1.28 10.11 -13.54
C ALA A 163 -0.73 11.03 -12.44
N LEU A 164 -0.61 10.50 -11.24
CA LEU A 164 -0.11 11.17 -10.04
C LEU A 164 1.08 10.40 -9.46
N GLU A 165 2.25 11.02 -9.44
CA GLU A 165 3.48 10.47 -8.84
C GLU A 165 3.68 11.05 -7.45
N ILE A 166 3.69 10.18 -6.44
CA ILE A 166 3.82 10.53 -5.03
C ILE A 166 5.30 10.64 -4.65
N HIS A 167 5.68 11.78 -4.10
CA HIS A 167 6.99 12.06 -3.52
C HIS A 167 6.87 12.52 -2.06
N TYR A 168 7.98 12.43 -1.33
CA TYR A 168 8.19 13.23 -0.13
C TYR A 168 9.43 14.07 -0.31
N ASP A 169 9.33 15.33 0.04
CA ASP A 169 10.39 16.30 -0.19
C ASP A 169 11.56 16.07 0.78
N ALA A 170 12.73 16.58 0.40
CA ALA A 170 13.94 16.48 1.19
C ALA A 170 13.80 17.20 2.55
N TYR A 171 14.53 16.71 3.55
CA TYR A 171 14.64 17.37 4.85
C TYR A 171 15.50 18.65 4.77
N GLY A 172 15.50 19.45 5.83
CA GLY A 172 16.39 20.58 6.00
C GLY A 172 16.20 21.67 4.95
N ARG A 173 17.30 22.29 4.52
CA ARG A 173 17.29 23.42 3.57
C ARG A 173 17.14 23.00 2.09
N ASP A 174 17.35 21.72 1.82
CA ASP A 174 17.43 21.17 0.46
C ASP A 174 16.02 20.89 -0.10
N GLY A 175 15.05 20.63 0.79
CA GLY A 175 13.63 20.67 0.48
C GLY A 175 13.05 22.08 0.39
N TYR A 176 11.84 22.16 -0.13
CA TYR A 176 11.04 23.38 -0.31
C TYR A 176 9.76 23.39 0.52
N GLY A 177 9.17 22.23 0.84
CA GLY A 177 7.86 22.06 1.49
C GLY A 177 6.88 21.27 0.61
N SER A 178 5.70 20.94 1.14
CA SER A 178 4.69 20.17 0.39
C SER A 178 4.15 20.93 -0.82
N GLY A 179 3.73 20.24 -1.88
CA GLY A 179 3.02 20.87 -2.99
C GLY A 179 3.01 20.10 -4.30
N VAL A 180 2.23 20.63 -5.25
CA VAL A 180 2.05 20.07 -6.58
C VAL A 180 3.03 20.67 -7.58
N ILE A 181 3.78 19.80 -8.27
CA ILE A 181 4.47 20.12 -9.53
C ILE A 181 3.57 19.60 -10.65
N PRO A 182 2.84 20.47 -11.38
CA PRO A 182 1.76 20.03 -12.24
C PRO A 182 2.28 19.35 -13.51
N ARG A 183 1.47 18.45 -14.08
CA ARG A 183 1.66 17.98 -15.46
C ARG A 183 1.76 19.14 -16.46
N VAL A 184 2.61 19.00 -17.47
CA VAL A 184 2.70 19.94 -18.60
C VAL A 184 2.05 19.34 -19.85
N TYR A 185 2.42 18.12 -20.23
CA TYR A 185 1.79 17.46 -21.38
C TYR A 185 0.29 17.22 -21.16
N GLY A 186 -0.51 17.59 -22.16
CA GLY A 186 -1.98 17.61 -22.09
C GLY A 186 -2.57 18.71 -21.18
N GLY A 187 -1.77 19.61 -20.61
CA GLY A 187 -2.23 20.76 -19.83
C GLY A 187 -2.76 20.42 -18.42
N GLN A 188 -2.73 21.44 -17.56
CA GLN A 188 -3.14 21.36 -16.16
C GLN A 188 -4.65 21.23 -15.98
N THR A 189 -5.04 20.52 -14.92
CA THR A 189 -6.41 20.07 -14.66
C THR A 189 -6.96 20.64 -13.35
N VAL A 190 -8.28 20.55 -13.18
CA VAL A 190 -8.94 20.92 -11.92
C VAL A 190 -8.45 20.06 -10.74
N ILE A 191 -8.02 18.81 -10.98
CA ILE A 191 -7.37 17.98 -9.96
C ILE A 191 -6.07 18.62 -9.48
N ASP A 192 -5.25 19.13 -10.40
CA ASP A 192 -3.99 19.80 -10.06
C ASP A 192 -4.24 21.06 -9.22
N GLU A 193 -5.28 21.86 -9.54
CA GLU A 193 -5.68 23.01 -8.71
C GLU A 193 -6.13 22.63 -7.31
N HIS A 194 -6.97 21.60 -7.18
CA HIS A 194 -7.45 21.14 -5.88
C HIS A 194 -6.31 20.60 -5.02
N LEU A 195 -5.42 19.79 -5.60
CA LEU A 195 -4.20 19.33 -4.93
C LEU A 195 -3.28 20.51 -4.56
N ALA A 196 -3.17 21.54 -5.41
CA ALA A 196 -2.38 22.73 -5.11
C ALA A 196 -2.99 23.57 -3.97
N LYS A 197 -4.32 23.65 -3.90
CA LYS A 197 -5.04 24.32 -2.81
C LYS A 197 -4.86 23.60 -1.47
N GLU A 198 -4.76 22.27 -1.47
CA GLU A 198 -4.58 21.44 -0.27
C GLU A 198 -3.12 21.35 0.20
N PHE A 199 -2.18 21.12 -0.72
CA PHE A 199 -0.78 20.84 -0.39
C PHE A 199 0.19 22.01 -0.62
N GLY A 200 -0.21 23.06 -1.37
CA GLY A 200 0.73 24.06 -1.89
C GLY A 200 1.14 23.75 -3.33
N SER A 201 1.97 24.59 -3.95
CA SER A 201 2.34 24.42 -5.35
C SER A 201 3.79 24.79 -5.67
N PHE A 202 4.24 24.27 -6.79
CA PHE A 202 5.48 24.63 -7.46
C PHE A 202 5.13 25.25 -8.82
N PRO A 203 6.01 26.09 -9.40
CA PRO A 203 5.87 26.51 -10.79
C PRO A 203 6.01 25.31 -11.75
N TYR A 204 5.36 25.34 -12.92
CA TYR A 204 5.35 24.18 -13.84
C TYR A 204 6.73 23.91 -14.47
N ASP A 205 7.56 24.96 -14.57
CA ASP A 205 8.92 24.98 -15.09
C ASP A 205 9.99 24.76 -14.00
N PHE A 206 9.58 24.35 -12.79
CA PHE A 206 10.50 23.98 -11.71
C PHE A 206 11.62 23.06 -12.23
N ARG A 207 12.87 23.51 -12.04
CA ARG A 207 14.10 22.85 -12.52
C ARG A 207 14.12 22.55 -14.03
N GLY A 208 13.58 23.46 -14.86
CA GLY A 208 13.57 23.32 -16.32
C GLY A 208 12.50 22.34 -16.84
N VAL A 209 11.40 22.23 -16.11
CA VAL A 209 10.32 21.22 -16.23
C VAL A 209 10.84 19.78 -16.03
N LEU A 210 10.40 19.13 -14.95
CA LEU A 210 10.82 17.77 -14.61
C LEU A 210 10.31 16.69 -15.59
N GLY A 211 10.95 15.51 -15.55
CA GLY A 211 10.73 14.41 -16.49
C GLY A 211 9.33 13.79 -16.48
N ALA A 212 8.69 13.71 -15.32
CA ALA A 212 7.30 13.29 -15.14
C ALA A 212 6.29 14.36 -15.68
N PRO A 213 6.37 15.64 -15.27
CA PRO A 213 5.58 16.74 -15.86
C PRO A 213 5.66 16.85 -17.38
N LYS A 214 6.86 16.72 -17.98
CA LYS A 214 7.06 16.66 -19.44
C LYS A 214 6.27 15.52 -20.11
N ARG A 215 6.02 14.42 -19.38
CA ARG A 215 5.27 13.24 -19.83
C ARG A 215 3.79 13.24 -19.43
N GLY A 216 3.32 14.31 -18.78
CA GLY A 216 1.91 14.51 -18.44
C GLY A 216 1.50 13.95 -17.08
N ILE A 217 2.49 13.56 -16.27
CA ILE A 217 2.32 13.04 -14.91
C ILE A 217 2.47 14.22 -13.94
N THR A 218 1.50 14.40 -13.05
CA THR A 218 1.60 15.39 -11.96
C THR A 218 2.40 14.78 -10.81
N MET A 219 3.32 15.53 -10.22
CA MET A 219 4.04 15.09 -9.01
C MET A 219 3.45 15.79 -7.78
N LEU A 220 3.31 15.07 -6.69
CA LEU A 220 2.89 15.60 -5.40
C LEU A 220 3.97 15.34 -4.34
N GLU A 221 4.61 16.42 -3.90
CA GLU A 221 5.41 16.45 -2.68
C GLU A 221 4.45 16.46 -1.48
N VAL A 222 4.29 15.33 -0.81
CA VAL A 222 3.32 15.18 0.29
C VAL A 222 3.72 16.03 1.51
N GLY A 223 5.01 16.23 1.72
CA GLY A 223 5.64 16.91 2.84
C GLY A 223 7.09 16.48 2.99
N LYS A 224 7.86 17.17 3.83
CA LYS A 224 9.30 16.90 4.00
C LYS A 224 9.51 15.69 4.91
N LEU A 225 10.47 14.80 4.59
CA LEU A 225 10.85 13.68 5.49
C LEU A 225 11.66 14.14 6.69
N GLU A 226 11.00 14.86 7.59
CA GLU A 226 11.52 15.31 8.88
C GLU A 226 10.38 15.50 9.89
N GLY A 227 10.74 15.90 11.12
CA GLY A 227 9.78 16.40 12.11
C GLY A 227 8.63 15.44 12.42
N ASP A 228 7.42 15.99 12.55
CA ASP A 228 6.22 15.25 12.93
C ASP A 228 5.84 14.15 11.91
N LEU A 229 5.98 14.46 10.62
CA LEU A 229 5.64 13.56 9.52
C LEU A 229 6.47 12.28 9.59
N GLU A 230 7.80 12.43 9.57
CA GLU A 230 8.73 11.30 9.62
C GLU A 230 8.63 10.54 10.95
N ASN A 231 8.54 11.24 12.08
CA ASN A 231 8.37 10.61 13.39
C ASN A 231 7.11 9.72 13.44
N LYS A 232 5.98 10.18 12.87
CA LYS A 232 4.72 9.41 12.84
C LYS A 232 4.71 8.28 11.81
N LEU A 233 5.38 8.44 10.67
CA LEU A 233 5.56 7.35 9.71
C LEU A 233 6.45 6.24 10.29
N ARG A 234 7.57 6.62 10.91
CA ARG A 234 8.54 5.66 11.46
C ARG A 234 8.03 4.94 12.71
N ASN A 235 7.22 5.56 13.57
CA ASN A 235 6.64 4.90 14.75
C ASN A 235 5.54 3.87 14.38
N PRO A 236 5.70 2.56 14.69
CA PRO A 236 4.70 1.53 14.37
C PRO A 236 3.29 1.80 14.91
N ALA A 237 3.17 2.43 16.08
CA ALA A 237 1.87 2.72 16.71
C ALA A 237 1.08 3.82 16.00
N THR A 238 1.71 4.66 15.18
CA THR A 238 1.06 5.76 14.44
C THR A 238 1.17 5.63 12.93
N ARG A 239 2.13 4.87 12.40
CA ARG A 239 2.41 4.66 10.97
C ARG A 239 1.18 4.48 10.10
N ASP A 240 0.36 3.48 10.40
CA ASP A 240 -0.83 3.20 9.59
C ASP A 240 -1.83 4.35 9.64
N ARG A 241 -2.02 4.96 10.80
CA ARG A 241 -2.91 6.11 10.98
C ARG A 241 -2.39 7.35 10.26
N ALA A 242 -1.07 7.53 10.18
CA ALA A 242 -0.45 8.60 9.42
C ALA A 242 -0.63 8.39 7.91
N LEU A 243 -0.31 7.20 7.40
CA LEU A 243 -0.56 6.82 6.00
C LEU A 243 -2.05 6.97 5.62
N ASN A 244 -2.97 6.63 6.53
CA ASN A 244 -4.41 6.85 6.34
C ASN A 244 -4.74 8.34 6.21
N THR A 245 -4.21 9.20 7.08
CA THR A 245 -4.43 10.66 6.99
C THR A 245 -3.93 11.23 5.67
N LEU A 246 -2.74 10.83 5.20
CA LEU A 246 -2.16 11.33 3.95
C LEU A 246 -2.95 10.85 2.73
N ALA A 247 -3.32 9.58 2.69
CA ALA A 247 -4.14 9.03 1.62
C ALA A 247 -5.56 9.62 1.59
N ASP A 248 -6.17 9.85 2.76
CA ASP A 248 -7.49 10.44 2.89
C ASP A 248 -7.52 11.89 2.38
N ARG A 249 -6.49 12.70 2.70
CA ARG A 249 -6.33 14.05 2.13
C ARG A 249 -6.30 13.99 0.60
N VAL A 250 -5.38 13.21 0.02
CA VAL A 250 -5.24 13.11 -1.45
C VAL A 250 -6.53 12.60 -2.12
N VAL A 251 -7.14 11.54 -1.61
CA VAL A 251 -8.35 10.95 -2.21
C VAL A 251 -9.54 11.89 -2.12
N ASN A 252 -9.76 12.56 -1.00
CA ASN A 252 -10.87 13.53 -0.86
C ASN A 252 -10.65 14.73 -1.78
N THR A 253 -9.43 15.24 -1.89
CA THR A 253 -9.09 16.34 -2.81
C THR A 253 -9.33 15.97 -4.28
N ILE A 254 -8.99 14.74 -4.69
CA ILE A 254 -9.30 14.22 -6.04
C ILE A 254 -10.81 14.06 -6.25
N ALA A 255 -11.53 13.45 -5.29
CA ALA A 255 -12.98 13.25 -5.38
C ALA A 255 -13.73 14.58 -5.52
N GLN A 256 -13.37 15.58 -4.73
CA GLN A 256 -13.90 16.95 -4.80
C GLN A 256 -13.61 17.61 -6.16
N ALA A 257 -12.42 17.43 -6.72
CA ALA A 257 -12.05 17.97 -8.03
C ALA A 257 -12.84 17.34 -9.20
N LEU A 258 -13.22 16.06 -9.04
CA LEU A 258 -14.02 15.30 -9.99
C LEU A 258 -15.54 15.45 -9.76
N GLY A 259 -15.96 16.11 -8.68
CA GLY A 259 -17.37 16.22 -8.31
C GLY A 259 -18.00 14.90 -7.85
N VAL A 260 -17.19 13.93 -7.41
CA VAL A 260 -17.67 12.64 -6.88
C VAL A 260 -18.29 12.89 -5.49
N PRO A 261 -19.60 12.62 -5.28
CA PRO A 261 -20.27 12.95 -4.03
C PRO A 261 -19.79 12.08 -2.85
N GLU A 262 -19.63 12.68 -1.66
CA GLU A 262 -19.33 11.94 -0.41
C GLU A 262 -20.30 10.76 -0.12
N PRO A 263 -21.60 10.79 -0.50
CA PRO A 263 -22.47 9.61 -0.40
C PRO A 263 -22.04 8.36 -1.22
N PHE A 264 -21.26 8.51 -2.31
CA PHE A 264 -20.72 7.36 -3.05
C PHE A 264 -19.63 6.59 -2.29
N PHE A 265 -19.32 7.01 -1.05
CA PHE A 265 -18.40 6.33 -0.16
C PHE A 265 -19.10 5.15 0.57
N GLN A 266 -20.37 4.86 0.23
CA GLN A 266 -21.09 3.66 0.67
C GLN A 266 -21.60 2.84 -0.53
N MET A 267 -21.03 1.63 -0.69
CA MET A 267 -21.58 0.48 -1.44
C MET A 267 -21.45 0.53 -2.98
N PRO A 268 -21.21 -0.62 -3.62
CA PRO A 268 -22.30 -1.52 -4.00
C PRO A 268 -22.60 -2.56 -2.93
N SER A 269 -23.88 -2.90 -2.79
CA SER A 269 -24.27 -4.11 -2.07
C SER A 269 -23.61 -5.31 -2.72
N LEU A 270 -23.03 -6.20 -1.89
CA LEU A 270 -22.86 -7.58 -2.33
C LEU A 270 -24.21 -8.07 -2.84
N PRO A 271 -24.30 -8.71 -4.02
CA PRO A 271 -25.54 -9.32 -4.44
C PRO A 271 -25.97 -10.29 -3.34
N THR A 272 -27.16 -10.07 -2.79
CA THR A 272 -27.75 -10.97 -1.81
C THR A 272 -27.87 -12.32 -2.50
N LEU A 273 -27.02 -13.28 -2.12
CA LEU A 273 -27.25 -14.67 -2.50
C LEU A 273 -28.67 -14.99 -2.02
N PRO A 274 -29.55 -15.51 -2.89
CA PRO A 274 -30.91 -15.85 -2.48
C PRO A 274 -30.80 -16.78 -1.29
N ALA A 275 -31.50 -16.44 -0.20
CA ALA A 275 -31.57 -17.31 0.95
C ALA A 275 -32.12 -18.66 0.46
N ASN A 276 -31.34 -19.72 0.58
CA ASN A 276 -31.81 -21.07 0.30
C ASN A 276 -32.96 -21.36 1.24
N THR A 277 -34.19 -21.19 0.76
CA THR A 277 -35.37 -21.83 1.32
C THR A 277 -35.16 -23.33 1.17
N ALA A 278 -34.61 -23.93 2.22
CA ALA A 278 -34.46 -25.37 2.33
C ALA A 278 -35.84 -26.01 2.52
N THR A 279 -36.60 -26.15 1.43
CA THR A 279 -37.64 -27.18 1.33
C THR A 279 -36.94 -28.53 1.33
N ALA A 280 -36.79 -29.10 2.52
CA ALA A 280 -36.22 -30.41 2.74
C ALA A 280 -37.17 -31.51 2.23
N SER A 281 -37.10 -31.82 0.94
CA SER A 281 -37.73 -33.01 0.36
C SER A 281 -37.21 -33.34 -1.05
N GLN A 282 -35.95 -33.78 -1.14
CA GLN A 282 -35.55 -34.94 -1.96
C GLN A 282 -34.06 -35.25 -1.73
N GLN A 283 -33.77 -36.52 -1.44
CA GLN A 283 -32.43 -37.04 -1.17
C GLN A 283 -31.91 -37.73 -2.44
N PRO A 284 -30.88 -37.20 -3.13
CA PRO A 284 -30.25 -37.92 -4.23
C PRO A 284 -29.40 -39.07 -3.69
N SER A 285 -29.51 -40.23 -4.32
CA SER A 285 -28.71 -41.42 -4.01
C SER A 285 -27.22 -41.20 -4.31
N LEU A 286 -26.36 -41.72 -3.44
CA LEU A 286 -24.91 -41.75 -3.66
C LEU A 286 -24.56 -42.63 -4.88
N PRO A 287 -23.66 -42.19 -5.78
CA PRO A 287 -23.07 -43.07 -6.78
C PRO A 287 -22.14 -44.11 -6.13
N ALA A 288 -21.99 -45.25 -6.80
CA ALA A 288 -21.35 -46.45 -6.28
C ALA A 288 -19.83 -46.29 -6.00
N GLN A 289 -19.33 -47.19 -5.14
CA GLN A 289 -17.94 -47.26 -4.72
C GLN A 289 -16.97 -47.49 -5.90
N ILE A 290 -15.82 -46.82 -5.86
CA ILE A 290 -14.71 -47.03 -6.80
C ILE A 290 -14.00 -48.35 -6.45
N PRO A 291 -13.77 -49.27 -7.41
CA PRO A 291 -13.05 -50.52 -7.15
C PRO A 291 -11.54 -50.28 -6.91
N PRO A 292 -10.87 -51.16 -6.14
CA PRO A 292 -9.44 -51.03 -5.86
C PRO A 292 -8.57 -51.32 -7.11
N PRO A 293 -7.34 -50.78 -7.17
CA PRO A 293 -6.43 -50.99 -8.29
C PRO A 293 -5.89 -52.44 -8.35
N PRO A 294 -5.52 -52.93 -9.55
CA PRO A 294 -5.00 -54.28 -9.73
C PRO A 294 -3.61 -54.49 -9.11
N ALA A 295 -3.30 -55.75 -8.78
CA ALA A 295 -2.03 -56.13 -8.20
C ALA A 295 -0.87 -56.05 -9.21
N ILE A 296 0.31 -55.65 -8.73
CA ILE A 296 1.54 -55.55 -9.54
C ILE A 296 2.20 -56.93 -9.61
N GLU A 297 2.20 -57.55 -10.78
CA GLU A 297 3.04 -58.73 -11.06
C GLU A 297 4.53 -58.33 -11.06
N ARG A 298 5.38 -59.17 -10.44
CA ARG A 298 6.84 -59.01 -10.46
C ARG A 298 7.45 -60.03 -11.40
N HIS A 299 8.05 -59.57 -12.51
CA HIS A 299 8.87 -60.44 -13.35
C HIS A 299 10.21 -60.78 -12.67
N PRO A 300 10.74 -62.00 -12.85
CA PRO A 300 12.07 -62.38 -12.38
C PRO A 300 13.18 -61.75 -13.24
N PRO A 301 14.39 -61.55 -12.69
CA PRO A 301 15.50 -60.96 -13.42
C PRO A 301 16.08 -61.91 -14.47
N ALA A 302 16.53 -61.35 -15.60
CA ALA A 302 17.17 -62.09 -16.67
C ALA A 302 18.58 -62.58 -16.29
N VAL A 303 18.90 -63.82 -16.62
CA VAL A 303 20.26 -64.38 -16.52
C VAL A 303 21.03 -64.00 -17.78
N THR A 304 22.14 -63.27 -17.62
CA THR A 304 23.13 -63.07 -18.68
C THR A 304 24.14 -64.22 -18.70
N ARG A 305 24.54 -64.62 -19.91
CA ARG A 305 25.74 -65.42 -20.19
C ARG A 305 26.87 -64.50 -20.63
#